data_AF-A0A918JSI0-F1
#
_entry.id   AF-A0A918JSI0-F1
#
_cell.length_a   1.000
_cell.length_b   1.000
_cell.length_c   1.000
_cell.angle_alpha   90.00
_cell.angle_beta   90.00
_cell.angle_gamma   90.00
#
_symmetry.space_group_name_H-M   'P 1'
#
loop_
_entity.id
_entity.type
_entity.pdbx_description
1 polymer ?
#
loop_
_entity_poly.entity_id
_entity_poly.type
_entity_poly.pdbx_seq_one_letter_code
_entity_poly.pdbx_strand_id
1 'polypeptide(L)'
;MSDILFWSIQNQNLKVARKVSGYFYELFQEYRENWDKEQDKKNEGLIYPDLFYGVVYNTIEQSVKADKNSFKFLEARTSGLTWLLGEFRCPKISERTYVWMWRNIVLAIENNRLDLVFMHWSSAHQYFQMNLEYLTPEYDNSSRELIVTNQKLIDERANERELFLEFHYALGGLLLYKNKIKFIKKLFSYTTSQPADYYLLPIHMNQVFHMFFKFFDPNERHFPWITTKYYFPDLDGVGAQGVIKNWICQYIGILFIRQFNIHAYYTYQVPTENPILPTTTSEKRHWLDNISYFKEIIKTKVNDKELMKILNFKIDSQYLDKINNIEQEIKNDFDYAERTAVPLDEKVELYFNTVKQLLPPTFESLELINNNSKEPEKTETEVLNIVGQTNLTEKGSFTDNGIAHLNFHSFLPETTNRRIKENLSSIFYVKSNEHYYVTQEDAFKSLDNLKIKSDKHIIILFGIMNFSYYINNLNIQGLSEKDYKGIKIIHFPVSVRNVGTSLFVLKKKHLPWIGFNEIPDEHINLYELKLLNDKYKLYSTVSDLNTNNELREAIIKEGKDKDTDLEKYVYQGINFRTTLRFSKKLKLVRIQIKGYFDNGRTVNSLSDIKKF
;
A
#
# COMPACT_ATOMS: atom_id res chain seq x y z
N MET A 1 20.93 16.56 46.22
CA MET A 1 20.12 17.79 46.08
C MET A 1 18.66 17.48 45.79
N SER A 2 18.36 16.55 44.88
CA SER A 2 17.01 15.98 44.65
C SER A 2 16.36 15.47 45.94
N ASP A 3 17.09 14.72 46.76
CA ASP A 3 16.55 14.13 48.00
C ASP A 3 16.17 15.19 49.02
N ILE A 4 16.90 16.32 49.04
CA ILE A 4 16.59 17.47 49.89
C ILE A 4 15.29 18.15 49.42
N LEU A 5 15.07 18.24 48.09
CA LEU A 5 13.82 18.73 47.54
C LEU A 5 12.66 17.82 47.96
N PHE A 6 12.79 16.51 47.79
CA PHE A 6 11.73 15.55 48.13
C PHE A 6 11.42 15.56 49.63
N TRP A 7 12.46 15.54 50.47
CA TRP A 7 12.32 15.67 51.92
C TRP A 7 11.59 16.97 52.29
N SER A 8 11.91 18.09 51.61
CA SER A 8 11.25 19.37 51.89
C SER A 8 9.76 19.38 51.52
N ILE A 9 9.35 18.67 50.47
CA ILE A 9 7.94 18.52 50.09
C ILE A 9 7.20 17.69 51.14
N GLN A 10 7.77 16.53 51.51
CA GLN A 10 7.19 15.62 52.50
C GLN A 10 7.01 16.27 53.87
N ASN A 11 7.96 17.13 54.27
CA ASN A 11 7.93 17.84 55.55
C ASN A 11 7.30 19.23 55.47
N GLN A 12 6.63 19.58 54.36
CA GLN A 12 5.97 20.89 54.14
C GLN A 12 6.91 22.11 54.34
N ASN A 13 8.21 21.94 54.11
CA ASN A 13 9.22 22.98 54.35
C ASN A 13 9.39 23.87 53.11
N LEU A 14 8.53 24.89 53.00
CA LEU A 14 8.50 25.85 51.88
C LEU A 14 9.82 26.57 51.64
N LYS A 15 10.53 26.93 52.70
CA LYS A 15 11.78 27.71 52.60
C LYS A 15 12.87 26.89 51.92
N VAL A 16 13.03 25.63 52.34
CA VAL A 16 13.99 24.71 51.72
C VAL A 16 13.56 24.37 50.28
N ALA A 17 12.28 24.06 50.07
CA ALA A 17 11.76 23.73 48.76
C ALA A 17 12.00 24.85 47.72
N ARG A 18 11.75 26.11 48.09
CA ARG A 18 12.00 27.26 47.19
C ARG A 18 13.48 27.40 46.83
N LYS A 19 14.39 27.27 47.82
CA LYS A 19 15.83 27.42 47.60
C LYS A 19 16.36 26.31 46.68
N VAL A 20 15.99 25.06 46.95
CA VAL A 20 16.43 23.92 46.14
C VAL A 20 15.80 23.97 44.74
N SER A 21 14.53 24.38 44.63
CA SER A 21 13.88 24.57 43.34
C SER A 21 14.54 25.67 42.51
N GLY A 22 15.03 26.75 43.14
CA GLY A 22 15.80 27.81 42.47
C GLY A 22 17.09 27.29 41.86
N TYR A 23 17.83 26.47 42.59
CA TYR A 23 19.02 25.81 42.08
C TYR A 23 18.73 24.94 40.85
N PHE A 24 17.67 24.12 40.89
CA PHE A 24 17.29 23.33 39.72
C PHE A 24 16.87 24.21 38.54
N TYR A 25 16.15 25.31 38.78
CA TYR A 25 15.78 26.24 37.72
C TYR A 25 17.02 26.75 36.96
N GLU A 26 18.05 27.19 37.67
CA GLU A 26 19.33 27.64 37.09
C GLU A 26 20.00 26.52 36.29
N LEU A 27 20.06 25.29 36.82
CA LEU A 27 20.64 24.14 36.10
C LEU A 27 19.91 23.81 34.80
N PHE A 28 18.57 23.80 34.82
CA PHE A 28 17.77 23.55 33.61
C PHE A 28 17.95 24.67 32.58
N GLN A 29 18.12 25.91 33.03
CA GLN A 29 18.39 27.06 32.17
C GLN A 29 19.78 26.97 31.54
N GLU A 30 20.83 26.73 32.33
CA GLU A 30 22.20 26.56 31.86
C GLU A 30 22.29 25.46 30.78
N TYR A 31 21.60 24.34 30.98
CA TYR A 31 21.58 23.25 30.01
C TYR A 31 20.88 23.62 28.69
N ARG A 32 19.89 24.54 28.72
CA ARG A 32 19.25 25.06 27.50
C ARG A 32 20.11 26.09 26.79
N GLU A 33 20.75 26.99 27.53
CA GLU A 33 21.57 28.07 26.97
C GLU A 33 22.85 27.56 26.33
N ASN A 34 23.42 26.48 26.89
CA ASN A 34 24.62 25.82 26.36
C ASN A 34 24.33 24.79 25.27
N TRP A 35 23.06 24.60 24.87
CA TRP A 35 22.71 23.66 23.81
C TRP A 35 23.06 24.23 22.44
N ASP A 36 23.93 23.54 21.72
CA ASP A 36 24.36 23.92 20.38
C ASP A 36 23.98 22.81 19.39
N LYS A 37 23.03 23.12 18.49
CA LYS A 37 22.52 22.19 17.48
C LYS A 37 23.63 21.65 16.56
N GLU A 38 24.66 22.44 16.27
CA GLU A 38 25.75 22.06 15.36
C GLU A 38 26.86 21.28 16.08
N GLN A 39 27.23 21.68 17.31
CA GLN A 39 28.21 20.93 18.10
C GLN A 39 27.66 19.59 18.60
N ASP A 40 26.39 19.54 18.98
CA ASP A 40 25.76 18.32 19.54
C ASP A 40 25.33 17.32 18.47
N LYS A 41 25.44 17.67 17.17
CA LYS A 41 25.13 16.82 15.99
C LYS A 41 23.80 16.06 16.07
N LYS A 42 22.80 16.60 16.77
CA LYS A 42 21.51 15.93 17.01
C LYS A 42 20.36 16.68 16.36
N ASN A 43 19.73 16.06 15.36
CA ASN A 43 18.42 16.48 14.84
C ASN A 43 17.26 16.18 15.82
N GLU A 44 17.58 15.57 16.96
CA GLU A 44 16.65 15.01 17.94
C GLU A 44 16.13 16.03 18.97
N GLY A 45 16.61 17.28 18.98
CA GLY A 45 16.28 18.27 20.01
C GLY A 45 17.07 18.11 21.31
N LEU A 46 16.82 18.97 22.30
CA LEU A 46 17.55 18.96 23.57
C LEU A 46 17.17 17.72 24.39
N ILE A 47 18.17 16.94 24.80
CA ILE A 47 17.98 15.76 25.66
C ILE A 47 18.67 16.02 27.00
N TYR A 48 17.89 16.16 28.06
CA TYR A 48 18.43 16.28 29.42
C TYR A 48 19.03 14.96 29.93
N PRO A 49 19.97 15.02 30.90
CA PRO A 49 20.39 13.84 31.66
C PRO A 49 19.22 13.18 32.40
N ASP A 50 19.26 11.86 32.56
CA ASP A 50 18.17 11.06 33.18
C ASP A 50 17.74 11.59 34.55
N LEU A 51 18.69 12.08 35.33
CA LEU A 51 18.45 12.65 36.65
C LEU A 51 17.50 13.85 36.59
N PHE A 52 17.57 14.68 35.55
CA PHE A 52 16.73 15.87 35.41
C PHE A 52 15.27 15.47 35.20
N TYR A 53 15.02 14.52 34.30
CA TYR A 53 13.68 13.97 34.11
C TYR A 53 13.16 13.29 35.37
N GLY A 54 14.01 12.52 36.05
CA GLY A 54 13.67 11.88 37.33
C GLY A 54 13.32 12.89 38.42
N VAL A 55 14.03 14.02 38.51
CA VAL A 55 13.72 15.11 39.44
C VAL A 55 12.34 15.69 39.15
N VAL A 56 12.00 15.96 37.90
CA VAL A 56 10.67 16.47 37.51
C VAL A 56 9.59 15.46 37.90
N TYR A 57 9.72 14.21 37.46
CA TYR A 57 8.72 13.16 37.69
C TYR A 57 8.48 12.91 39.18
N ASN A 58 9.55 12.69 39.94
CA ASN A 58 9.45 12.44 41.38
C ASN A 58 8.90 13.65 42.12
N THR A 59 9.22 14.88 41.68
CA THR A 59 8.63 16.09 42.28
C THR A 59 7.12 16.14 42.08
N ILE A 60 6.63 15.79 40.88
CA ILE A 60 5.18 15.69 40.61
C ILE A 60 4.57 14.58 41.46
N GLU A 61 5.23 13.42 41.56
CA GLU A 61 4.78 12.29 42.36
C GLU A 61 4.63 12.62 43.85
N GLN A 62 5.54 13.43 44.41
CA GLN A 62 5.40 13.94 45.78
C GLN A 62 4.33 15.04 45.86
N SER A 63 4.22 15.90 44.84
CA SER A 63 3.25 16.99 44.81
C SER A 63 1.81 16.49 44.70
N VAL A 64 1.54 15.38 44.00
CA VAL A 64 0.20 14.78 43.93
C VAL A 64 -0.27 14.24 45.28
N LYS A 65 0.67 13.84 46.16
CA LYS A 65 0.44 13.34 47.53
C LYS A 65 0.33 14.46 48.57
N ALA A 66 0.82 15.67 48.25
CA ALA A 66 0.82 16.82 49.15
C ALA A 66 -0.49 17.65 49.08
N ASP A 67 -0.74 18.48 50.08
CA ASP A 67 -1.90 19.39 50.10
C ASP A 67 -1.89 20.35 48.90
N LYS A 68 -3.06 20.48 48.25
CA LYS A 68 -3.27 21.16 46.95
C LYS A 68 -2.80 22.61 46.84
N ASN A 69 -2.44 23.27 47.94
CA ASN A 69 -2.07 24.69 47.96
C ASN A 69 -0.65 24.98 48.43
N SER A 70 0.10 23.99 48.95
CA SER A 70 1.38 24.26 49.60
C SER A 70 2.49 24.60 48.60
N PHE A 71 2.53 23.98 47.41
CA PHE A 71 3.70 24.01 46.53
C PHE A 71 3.42 24.51 45.09
N LYS A 72 2.48 25.43 44.89
CA LYS A 72 2.12 25.95 43.55
C LYS A 72 3.31 26.44 42.69
N PHE A 73 4.33 27.04 43.30
CA PHE A 73 5.53 27.48 42.58
C PHE A 73 6.31 26.31 41.96
N LEU A 74 6.27 25.14 42.60
CA LEU A 74 6.95 23.93 42.17
C LEU A 74 6.13 23.19 41.11
N GLU A 75 4.81 23.21 41.26
CA GLU A 75 3.87 22.71 40.26
C GLU A 75 4.02 23.48 38.95
N ALA A 76 4.16 24.82 39.01
CA ALA A 76 4.41 25.66 37.84
C ALA A 76 5.71 25.27 37.13
N ARG A 77 6.78 25.02 37.91
CA ARG A 77 8.08 24.63 37.36
C ARG A 77 8.10 23.22 36.76
N THR A 78 7.31 22.31 37.30
CA THR A 78 7.27 20.90 36.89
C THR A 78 6.12 20.60 35.93
N SER A 79 4.89 20.54 36.43
CA SER A 79 3.69 20.28 35.63
C SER A 79 3.39 21.40 34.62
N GLY A 80 3.69 22.65 34.98
CA GLY A 80 3.68 23.79 34.06
C GLY A 80 4.89 23.88 33.13
N LEU A 81 5.73 22.84 33.09
CA LEU A 81 6.79 22.61 32.10
C LEU A 81 7.96 23.60 32.10
N THR A 82 8.03 24.62 32.97
CA THR A 82 9.12 25.61 32.94
C THR A 82 10.51 24.98 33.02
N TRP A 83 10.69 23.91 33.80
CA TRP A 83 11.96 23.20 33.85
C TRP A 83 12.30 22.48 32.55
N LEU A 84 11.35 21.85 31.86
CA LEU A 84 11.64 21.07 30.65
C LEU A 84 11.60 21.91 29.36
N LEU A 85 10.69 22.87 29.27
CA LEU A 85 10.45 23.66 28.06
C LEU A 85 10.97 25.09 28.14
N GLY A 86 11.32 25.58 29.33
CA GLY A 86 11.68 26.98 29.54
C GLY A 86 10.52 27.95 29.29
N GLU A 87 10.85 29.24 29.16
CA GLU A 87 9.87 30.32 29.00
C GLU A 87 9.92 30.92 27.58
N PHE A 88 11.12 31.24 27.07
CA PHE A 88 11.30 31.90 25.77
C PHE A 88 12.47 31.30 24.97
N ARG A 89 12.31 31.26 23.64
CA ARG A 89 13.33 30.87 22.64
C ARG A 89 14.06 29.57 22.98
N CYS A 90 13.29 28.55 23.32
CA CYS A 90 13.84 27.30 23.82
C CYS A 90 14.17 26.31 22.69
N PRO A 91 15.14 25.41 22.91
CA PRO A 91 15.49 24.36 21.97
C PRO A 91 14.31 23.50 21.52
N LYS A 92 14.47 22.84 20.37
CA LYS A 92 13.54 21.81 19.88
C LYS A 92 13.33 20.74 20.97
N ILE A 93 12.08 20.36 21.18
CA ILE A 93 11.70 19.31 22.14
C ILE A 93 12.12 17.96 21.59
N SER A 94 12.88 17.21 22.37
CA SER A 94 13.25 15.85 22.02
C SER A 94 12.15 14.83 22.25
N GLU A 95 12.16 13.73 21.49
CA GLU A 95 11.25 12.60 21.70
C GLU A 95 11.29 12.10 23.14
N ARG A 96 12.50 12.06 23.73
CA ARG A 96 12.68 11.70 25.13
C ARG A 96 11.97 12.66 26.08
N THR A 97 12.02 13.96 25.80
CA THR A 97 11.29 14.97 26.59
C THR A 97 9.78 14.78 26.45
N TYR A 98 9.27 14.49 25.25
CA TYR A 98 7.86 14.17 25.06
C TYR A 98 7.40 12.95 25.86
N VAL A 99 8.21 11.87 25.90
CA VAL A 99 7.90 10.67 26.70
C VAL A 99 7.77 11.02 28.19
N TRP A 100 8.68 11.83 28.72
CA TRP A 100 8.61 12.26 30.12
C TRP A 100 7.47 13.23 30.40
N MET A 101 7.18 14.16 29.47
CA MET A 101 5.99 15.01 29.55
C MET A 101 4.71 14.16 29.61
N TRP A 102 4.61 13.11 28.77
CA TRP A 102 3.47 12.21 28.77
C TRP A 102 3.33 11.47 30.11
N ARG A 103 4.42 10.87 30.61
CA ARG A 103 4.45 10.20 31.94
C ARG A 103 3.98 11.12 33.06
N ASN A 104 4.46 12.37 33.07
CA ASN A 104 4.10 13.36 34.09
C ASN A 104 2.60 13.68 34.06
N ILE A 105 2.00 13.81 32.87
CA ILE A 105 0.57 14.08 32.73
C ILE A 105 -0.27 12.88 33.11
N VAL A 106 0.11 11.67 32.69
CA VAL A 106 -0.59 10.44 33.07
C VAL A 106 -0.61 10.30 34.59
N LEU A 107 0.53 10.51 35.26
CA LEU A 107 0.64 10.50 36.72
C LEU A 107 -0.35 11.49 37.38
N ALA A 108 -0.46 12.70 36.85
CA ALA A 108 -1.41 13.70 37.35
C ALA A 108 -2.88 13.28 37.14
N ILE A 109 -3.20 12.67 35.99
CA ILE A 109 -4.55 12.19 35.67
C ILE A 109 -4.95 11.01 36.55
N GLU A 110 -4.07 10.02 36.75
CA GLU A 110 -4.31 8.85 37.61
C GLU A 110 -4.56 9.25 39.07
N ASN A 111 -3.88 10.29 39.55
CA ASN A 111 -4.08 10.85 40.89
C ASN A 111 -5.19 11.92 40.94
N ASN A 112 -5.97 12.08 39.87
CA ASN A 112 -7.08 13.05 39.76
C ASN A 112 -6.69 14.51 40.08
N ARG A 113 -5.44 14.88 39.82
CA ARG A 113 -4.87 16.23 39.96
C ARG A 113 -5.00 17.02 38.66
N LEU A 114 -6.25 17.24 38.23
CA LEU A 114 -6.58 17.97 37.00
C LEU A 114 -6.11 19.44 37.00
N ASP A 115 -5.84 20.00 38.18
CA ASP A 115 -5.18 21.30 38.33
C ASP A 115 -3.76 21.31 37.72
N LEU A 116 -2.99 20.24 37.89
CA LEU A 116 -1.66 20.09 37.29
C LEU A 116 -1.75 19.93 35.76
N VAL A 117 -2.74 19.15 35.29
CA VAL A 117 -3.01 19.00 33.86
C VAL A 117 -3.43 20.34 33.22
N PHE A 118 -4.20 21.15 33.95
CA PHE A 118 -4.60 22.47 33.48
C PHE A 118 -3.40 23.43 33.42
N MET A 119 -2.49 23.33 34.39
CA MET A 119 -1.25 24.10 34.40
C MET A 119 -0.35 23.73 33.22
N HIS A 120 -0.21 22.43 32.93
CA HIS A 120 0.43 21.94 31.71
C HIS A 120 -0.21 22.57 30.45
N TRP A 121 -1.53 22.45 30.30
CA TRP A 121 -2.25 22.99 29.14
C TRP A 121 -2.05 24.50 28.98
N SER A 122 -2.07 25.23 30.09
CA SER A 122 -1.90 26.69 30.12
C SER A 122 -0.50 27.10 29.65
N SER A 123 0.54 26.41 30.15
CA SER A 123 1.92 26.65 29.72
C SER A 123 2.18 26.18 28.29
N ALA A 124 1.59 25.05 27.88
CA ALA A 124 1.72 24.55 26.52
C ALA A 124 1.08 25.48 25.50
N HIS A 125 -0.06 26.10 25.83
CA HIS A 125 -0.70 27.12 25.01
C HIS A 125 0.22 28.33 24.81
N GLN A 126 0.84 28.84 25.88
CA GLN A 126 1.82 29.92 25.79
C GLN A 126 3.08 29.50 25.02
N TYR A 127 3.57 28.28 25.24
CA TYR A 127 4.74 27.76 24.52
C TYR A 127 4.46 27.66 23.02
N PHE A 128 3.31 27.14 22.62
CA PHE A 128 2.93 27.06 21.21
C PHE A 128 2.81 28.45 20.57
N GLN A 129 2.24 29.39 21.32
CA GLN A 129 2.11 30.77 20.87
C GLN A 129 3.46 31.43 20.66
N MET A 130 4.40 31.33 21.61
CA MET A 130 5.61 32.17 21.62
C MET A 130 6.86 31.46 21.05
N ASN A 131 6.96 30.14 21.21
CA ASN A 131 8.16 29.38 20.86
C ASN A 131 8.00 28.58 19.56
N LEU A 132 6.76 28.27 19.17
CA LEU A 132 6.47 27.53 17.95
C LEU A 132 5.81 28.38 16.87
N GLU A 133 6.00 29.70 16.85
CA GLU A 133 5.47 30.59 15.80
C GLU A 133 5.88 30.13 14.39
N TYR A 134 5.07 30.49 13.39
CA TYR A 134 5.45 30.27 12.00
C TYR A 134 6.70 31.08 11.64
N LEU A 135 7.61 30.46 10.90
CA LEU A 135 8.76 31.16 10.34
C LEU A 135 8.36 31.87 9.04
N THR A 136 8.85 33.08 8.85
CA THR A 136 8.58 33.85 7.62
C THR A 136 9.51 33.38 6.51
N PRO A 137 9.01 33.13 5.28
CA PRO A 137 9.86 32.82 4.13
C PRO A 137 10.88 33.92 3.85
N GLU A 138 12.15 33.51 3.73
CA GLU A 138 13.25 34.38 3.29
C GLU A 138 13.49 34.13 1.81
N TYR A 139 13.43 35.18 1.00
CA TYR A 139 13.55 35.07 -0.46
C TYR A 139 14.91 35.54 -0.95
N ASP A 140 15.50 34.79 -1.88
CA ASP A 140 16.69 35.23 -2.62
C ASP A 140 16.29 36.18 -3.77
N ASN A 141 16.52 37.47 -3.57
CA ASN A 141 16.23 38.51 -4.55
C ASN A 141 17.31 38.64 -5.64
N SER A 142 18.37 37.83 -5.61
CA SER A 142 19.46 37.86 -6.60
C SER A 142 19.17 37.02 -7.85
N SER A 143 18.20 36.10 -7.77
CA SER A 143 17.79 35.24 -8.87
C SER A 143 16.48 35.74 -9.51
N ARG A 144 16.25 35.42 -10.80
CA ARG A 144 14.95 35.70 -11.46
C ARG A 144 13.83 34.74 -11.02
N GLU A 145 14.18 33.71 -10.25
CA GLU A 145 13.26 32.72 -9.71
C GLU A 145 12.99 33.02 -8.22
N LEU A 146 11.75 32.80 -7.78
CA LEU A 146 11.35 32.91 -6.38
C LEU A 146 11.92 31.72 -5.59
N ILE A 147 13.14 31.86 -5.07
CA ILE A 147 13.80 30.82 -4.26
C ILE A 147 13.66 31.20 -2.78
N VAL A 148 13.07 30.30 -1.98
CA VAL A 148 12.98 30.44 -0.52
C VAL A 148 14.22 29.82 0.12
N THR A 149 15.10 30.63 0.70
CA THR A 149 16.40 30.19 1.24
C THR A 149 16.26 29.39 2.53
N ASN A 150 15.21 29.65 3.33
CA ASN A 150 14.98 29.03 4.63
C ASN A 150 13.90 27.93 4.64
N GLN A 151 13.54 27.36 3.47
CA GLN A 151 12.47 26.35 3.35
C GLN A 151 12.64 25.17 4.32
N LYS A 152 13.87 24.64 4.46
CA LYS A 152 14.17 23.55 5.39
C LYS A 152 13.80 23.87 6.85
N LEU A 153 14.05 25.11 7.29
CA LEU A 153 13.72 25.53 8.65
C LEU A 153 12.21 25.68 8.84
N ILE A 154 11.51 26.14 7.81
CA ILE A 154 10.04 26.24 7.80
C ILE A 154 9.42 24.84 7.94
N ASP A 155 9.91 23.87 7.17
CA ASP A 155 9.42 22.50 7.21
C ASP A 155 9.72 21.83 8.58
N GLU A 156 10.93 22.06 9.13
CA GLU A 156 11.29 21.60 10.48
C GLU A 156 10.33 22.19 11.55
N ARG A 157 10.03 23.50 11.47
CA ARG A 157 9.09 24.16 12.39
C ARG A 157 7.66 23.65 12.22
N ALA A 158 7.21 23.42 10.99
CA ALA A 158 5.89 22.87 10.72
C ALA A 158 5.73 21.48 11.37
N ASN A 159 6.74 20.62 11.24
CA ASN A 159 6.78 19.31 11.88
C ASN A 159 6.82 19.41 13.43
N GLU A 160 7.58 20.35 14.01
CA GLU A 160 7.58 20.60 15.46
C GLU A 160 6.18 20.99 15.97
N ARG A 161 5.50 21.89 15.26
CA ARG A 161 4.12 22.30 15.57
C ARG A 161 3.16 21.11 15.51
N GLU A 162 3.29 20.30 14.47
CA GLU A 162 2.45 19.12 14.28
C GLU A 162 2.64 18.09 15.39
N LEU A 163 3.89 17.76 15.74
CA LEU A 163 4.21 16.84 16.85
C LEU A 163 3.69 17.35 18.19
N PHE A 164 3.76 18.67 18.41
CA PHE A 164 3.22 19.27 19.62
C PHE A 164 1.69 19.16 19.65
N LEU A 165 0.99 19.43 18.55
CA LEU A 165 -0.46 19.24 18.47
C LEU A 165 -0.86 17.76 18.64
N GLU A 166 -0.11 16.84 18.04
CA GLU A 166 -0.29 15.40 18.19
C GLU A 166 -0.31 14.96 19.65
N PHE A 167 0.65 15.44 20.44
CA PHE A 167 0.69 15.21 21.88
C PHE A 167 -0.61 15.66 22.58
N HIS A 168 -1.13 16.84 22.23
CA HIS A 168 -2.33 17.40 22.86
C HIS A 168 -3.62 16.72 22.39
N TYR A 169 -3.63 16.19 21.16
CA TYR A 169 -4.73 15.36 20.65
C TYR A 169 -4.77 14.01 21.38
N ALA A 170 -3.60 13.40 21.59
CA ALA A 170 -3.48 12.19 22.40
C ALA A 170 -3.97 12.43 23.84
N LEU A 171 -3.59 13.57 24.45
CA LEU A 171 -4.06 13.98 25.78
C LEU A 171 -5.59 14.11 25.84
N GLY A 172 -6.20 14.71 24.82
CA GLY A 172 -7.65 14.78 24.73
C GLY A 172 -8.33 13.41 24.68
N GLY A 173 -7.74 12.47 23.92
CA GLY A 173 -8.15 11.07 23.91
C GLY A 173 -8.07 10.39 25.30
N LEU A 174 -6.96 10.62 26.02
CA LEU A 174 -6.76 10.09 27.37
C LEU A 174 -7.78 10.65 28.39
N LEU A 175 -8.05 11.96 28.32
CA LEU A 175 -9.06 12.61 29.16
C LEU A 175 -10.47 12.08 28.86
N LEU A 176 -10.77 11.80 27.60
CA LEU A 176 -12.04 11.21 27.19
C LEU A 176 -12.17 9.77 27.70
N TYR A 177 -11.12 8.95 27.57
CA TYR A 177 -11.04 7.59 28.13
C TYR A 177 -11.29 7.58 29.65
N LYS A 178 -10.72 8.54 30.38
CA LYS A 178 -10.93 8.69 31.83
C LYS A 178 -12.23 9.44 32.21
N ASN A 179 -13.14 9.62 31.25
CA ASN A 179 -14.44 10.29 31.41
C ASN A 179 -14.35 11.70 32.05
N LYS A 180 -13.34 12.49 31.67
CA LYS A 180 -13.11 13.84 32.19
C LYS A 180 -13.74 14.93 31.31
N ILE A 181 -14.96 14.70 30.81
CA ILE A 181 -15.64 15.56 29.83
C ILE A 181 -15.80 17.02 30.32
N LYS A 182 -16.19 17.22 31.59
CA LYS A 182 -16.30 18.57 32.19
C LYS A 182 -14.97 19.32 32.17
N PHE A 183 -13.86 18.60 32.31
CA PHE A 183 -12.52 19.17 32.24
C PHE A 183 -12.11 19.49 30.81
N ILE A 184 -12.43 18.63 29.84
CA ILE A 184 -12.26 18.93 28.40
C ILE A 184 -12.96 20.23 28.02
N LYS A 185 -14.21 20.45 28.49
CA LYS A 185 -14.92 21.72 28.29
C LYS A 185 -14.11 22.92 28.78
N LYS A 186 -13.50 22.81 29.97
CA LYS A 186 -12.65 23.86 30.54
C LYS A 186 -11.45 24.15 29.63
N LEU A 187 -10.81 23.12 29.07
CA LEU A 187 -9.70 23.27 28.12
C LEU A 187 -10.15 23.96 26.83
N PHE A 188 -11.34 23.64 26.31
CA PHE A 188 -11.91 24.28 25.11
C PHE A 188 -12.16 25.77 25.27
N SER A 189 -12.36 26.25 26.49
CA SER A 189 -12.59 27.66 26.81
C SER A 189 -11.32 28.43 27.19
N TYR A 190 -10.18 27.76 27.34
CA TYR A 190 -8.96 28.43 27.77
C TYR A 190 -8.32 29.24 26.64
N THR A 191 -8.11 30.53 26.89
CA THR A 191 -7.41 31.45 26.00
C THR A 191 -6.76 32.56 26.83
N THR A 192 -5.70 33.17 26.29
CA THR A 192 -4.97 34.30 26.89
C THR A 192 -5.04 35.57 26.04
N SER A 193 -5.81 35.56 24.95
CA SER A 193 -5.90 36.67 23.98
C SER A 193 -7.33 37.22 23.85
N GLN A 194 -7.43 38.45 23.36
CA GLN A 194 -8.68 39.03 22.85
C GLN A 194 -8.43 39.59 21.43
N PRO A 195 -9.17 39.13 20.40
CA PRO A 195 -10.18 38.07 20.44
C PRO A 195 -9.59 36.70 20.83
N ALA A 196 -10.45 35.81 21.30
CA ALA A 196 -10.05 34.50 21.81
C ALA A 196 -9.36 33.65 20.74
N ASP A 197 -8.16 33.16 21.04
CA ASP A 197 -7.40 32.23 20.21
C ASP A 197 -7.04 30.94 20.98
N TYR A 198 -7.15 29.81 20.30
CA TYR A 198 -7.11 28.46 20.87
C TYR A 198 -5.99 27.62 20.25
N TYR A 199 -4.73 28.03 20.44
CA TYR A 199 -3.55 27.46 19.79
C TYR A 199 -3.38 25.93 19.82
N LEU A 200 -3.89 25.25 20.85
CA LEU A 200 -3.78 23.78 21.00
C LEU A 200 -4.97 23.01 20.40
N LEU A 201 -5.93 23.72 19.80
CA LEU A 201 -7.16 23.15 19.26
C LEU A 201 -7.25 23.47 17.75
N PRO A 202 -7.91 22.62 16.96
CA PRO A 202 -8.10 22.89 15.55
C PRO A 202 -9.01 24.11 15.36
N ILE A 203 -8.61 24.96 14.41
CA ILE A 203 -9.36 26.14 13.98
C ILE A 203 -10.12 25.92 12.66
N HIS A 204 -9.79 24.87 11.91
CA HIS A 204 -10.46 24.48 10.66
C HIS A 204 -10.56 22.96 10.52
N MET A 205 -11.52 22.48 9.71
CA MET A 205 -11.68 21.05 9.40
C MET A 205 -10.43 20.40 8.82
N ASN A 206 -9.60 21.13 8.07
CA ASN A 206 -8.36 20.58 7.50
C ASN A 206 -7.46 19.95 8.58
N GLN A 207 -7.30 20.64 9.72
CA GLN A 207 -6.51 20.13 10.85
C GLN A 207 -7.17 18.93 11.52
N VAL A 208 -8.51 18.92 11.60
CA VAL A 208 -9.28 17.80 12.15
C VAL A 208 -9.08 16.55 11.29
N PHE A 209 -9.22 16.68 9.97
CA PHE A 209 -9.06 15.57 9.02
C PHE A 209 -7.62 15.06 8.97
N HIS A 210 -6.65 15.97 8.89
CA HIS A 210 -5.22 15.64 8.96
C HIS A 210 -4.91 14.76 10.17
N MET A 211 -5.33 15.21 11.37
CA MET A 211 -5.08 14.46 12.60
C MET A 211 -5.88 13.16 12.69
N PHE A 212 -7.13 13.13 12.19
CA PHE A 212 -7.93 11.91 12.17
C PHE A 212 -7.25 10.82 11.35
N PHE A 213 -6.87 11.10 10.09
CA PHE A 213 -6.24 10.11 9.21
C PHE A 213 -4.80 9.77 9.62
N LYS A 214 -4.10 10.68 10.33
CA LYS A 214 -2.80 10.37 10.93
C LYS A 214 -2.92 9.31 12.03
N PHE A 215 -3.89 9.42 12.93
CA PHE A 215 -4.10 8.45 14.01
C PHE A 215 -4.84 7.19 13.56
N PHE A 216 -5.79 7.33 12.65
CA PHE A 216 -6.52 6.23 12.04
C PHE A 216 -5.80 5.71 10.81
N ASP A 217 -4.69 5.03 11.07
CA ASP A 217 -3.83 4.43 10.05
C ASP A 217 -3.86 2.90 10.16
N PRO A 218 -4.70 2.22 9.37
CA PRO A 218 -4.80 0.76 9.35
C PRO A 218 -3.50 0.05 8.96
N ASN A 219 -2.62 0.74 8.24
CA ASN A 219 -1.33 0.20 7.79
C ASN A 219 -0.20 0.44 8.82
N GLU A 220 -0.52 1.08 9.95
CA GLU A 220 0.40 1.41 11.04
C GLU A 220 1.71 2.12 10.60
N ARG A 221 1.64 2.94 9.54
CA ARG A 221 2.78 3.71 9.01
C ARG A 221 3.20 4.82 9.96
N HIS A 222 2.24 5.53 10.56
CA HIS A 222 2.51 6.68 11.42
C HIS A 222 2.80 6.31 12.88
N PHE A 223 2.08 5.30 13.40
CA PHE A 223 2.18 4.87 14.80
C PHE A 223 2.18 3.35 14.93
N PRO A 224 3.30 2.67 14.58
CA PRO A 224 3.44 1.23 14.78
C PRO A 224 3.44 0.83 16.26
N TRP A 225 3.84 1.74 17.16
CA TRP A 225 3.90 1.49 18.60
C TRP A 225 3.31 2.67 19.39
N ILE A 226 2.03 2.99 19.20
CA ILE A 226 1.41 4.12 19.91
C ILE A 226 1.52 3.99 21.43
N THR A 227 1.57 2.78 21.99
CA THR A 227 1.76 2.56 23.43
C THR A 227 3.12 3.01 23.96
N THR A 228 4.19 3.06 23.16
CA THR A 228 5.49 3.54 23.65
C THR A 228 5.49 5.05 23.80
N LYS A 229 4.72 5.75 22.95
CA LYS A 229 4.64 7.21 22.90
C LYS A 229 3.51 7.77 23.79
N TYR A 230 2.32 7.17 23.70
CA TYR A 230 1.08 7.64 24.32
C TYR A 230 0.32 6.52 25.04
N TYR A 231 0.98 5.81 25.97
CA TYR A 231 0.29 4.76 26.76
C TYR A 231 -0.90 5.32 27.52
N PHE A 232 -1.98 4.56 27.58
CA PHE A 232 -3.11 4.82 28.47
C PHE A 232 -3.01 3.87 29.67
N PRO A 233 -3.22 4.36 30.89
CA PRO A 233 -3.17 3.51 32.08
C PRO A 233 -4.31 2.47 32.06
N ASP A 234 -4.06 1.33 32.70
CA ASP A 234 -4.94 0.15 32.77
C ASP A 234 -5.14 -0.58 31.43
N LEU A 235 -4.39 -0.24 30.37
CA LEU A 235 -4.39 -0.95 29.09
C LEU A 235 -3.07 -1.70 28.90
N ASP A 236 -3.14 -3.02 28.85
CA ASP A 236 -2.00 -3.90 28.60
C ASP A 236 -2.22 -4.79 27.37
N GLY A 237 -1.12 -5.27 26.78
CA GLY A 237 -1.12 -6.25 25.70
C GLY A 237 -1.34 -5.68 24.29
N VAL A 238 -1.40 -6.58 23.30
CA VAL A 238 -1.40 -6.22 21.86
C VAL A 238 -2.64 -5.41 21.46
N GLY A 239 -3.78 -5.62 22.11
CA GLY A 239 -5.02 -4.89 21.83
C GLY A 239 -5.02 -3.43 22.27
N ALA A 240 -4.08 -3.01 23.13
CA ALA A 240 -4.04 -1.64 23.66
C ALA A 240 -3.82 -0.59 22.57
N GLN A 241 -3.06 -0.91 21.51
CA GLN A 241 -2.77 0.01 20.41
C GLN A 241 -4.06 0.53 19.75
N GLY A 242 -4.96 -0.38 19.37
CA GLY A 242 -6.21 -0.04 18.71
C GLY A 242 -7.17 0.72 19.62
N VAL A 243 -7.20 0.39 20.92
CA VAL A 243 -8.04 1.10 21.91
C VAL A 243 -7.57 2.54 22.09
N ILE A 244 -6.25 2.77 22.21
CA ILE A 244 -5.67 4.11 22.33
C ILE A 244 -6.01 4.94 21.08
N LYS A 245 -5.70 4.42 19.88
CA LYS A 245 -6.01 5.09 18.61
C LYS A 245 -7.50 5.43 18.50
N ASN A 246 -8.39 4.49 18.83
CA ASN A 246 -9.84 4.73 18.85
C ASN A 246 -10.20 5.88 19.80
N TRP A 247 -9.73 5.91 21.06
CA TRP A 247 -10.08 7.01 21.97
C TRP A 247 -9.57 8.38 21.51
N ILE A 248 -8.41 8.43 20.86
CA ILE A 248 -7.89 9.65 20.24
C ILE A 248 -8.81 10.07 19.09
N CYS A 249 -9.19 9.16 18.19
CA CYS A 249 -10.15 9.43 17.11
C CYS A 249 -11.52 9.87 17.64
N GLN A 250 -11.98 9.30 18.76
CA GLN A 250 -13.23 9.68 19.42
C GLN A 250 -13.17 11.12 19.94
N TYR A 251 -12.02 11.56 20.46
CA TYR A 251 -11.78 12.95 20.82
C TYR A 251 -11.72 13.87 19.59
N ILE A 252 -11.09 13.43 18.49
CA ILE A 252 -11.06 14.18 17.22
C ILE A 252 -12.48 14.35 16.66
N GLY A 253 -13.37 13.37 16.81
CA GLY A 253 -14.80 13.52 16.48
C GLY A 253 -15.51 14.62 17.29
N ILE A 254 -15.13 14.82 18.55
CA ILE A 254 -15.62 15.96 19.35
C ILE A 254 -15.05 17.28 18.81
N LEU A 255 -13.79 17.30 18.37
CA LEU A 255 -13.17 18.47 17.76
C LEU A 255 -13.77 18.84 16.40
N PHE A 256 -14.25 17.86 15.63
CA PHE A 256 -15.06 18.09 14.43
C PHE A 256 -16.35 18.84 14.77
N ILE A 257 -17.12 18.35 15.73
CA ILE A 257 -18.37 18.99 16.17
C ILE A 257 -18.10 20.39 16.73
N ARG A 258 -16.96 20.56 17.44
CA ARG A 258 -16.53 21.87 17.96
C ARG A 258 -16.42 22.92 16.87
N GLN A 259 -16.00 22.59 15.64
CA GLN A 259 -15.82 23.57 14.56
C GLN A 259 -17.10 24.39 14.28
N PHE A 260 -18.27 23.77 14.39
CA PHE A 260 -19.57 24.45 14.21
C PHE A 260 -19.97 25.35 15.37
N ASN A 261 -19.29 25.22 16.50
CA ASN A 261 -19.55 25.94 17.74
C ASN A 261 -18.45 26.98 18.04
N ILE A 262 -17.47 27.16 17.15
CA ILE A 262 -16.46 28.21 17.23
C ILE A 262 -17.08 29.53 16.77
N HIS A 263 -16.87 30.59 17.55
CA HIS A 263 -17.22 31.94 17.12
C HIS A 263 -16.12 32.49 16.21
N ALA A 264 -16.46 32.78 14.95
CA ALA A 264 -15.56 33.44 14.01
C ALA A 264 -15.54 34.95 14.28
N TYR A 265 -14.39 35.47 14.70
CA TYR A 265 -14.22 36.92 14.95
C TYR A 265 -13.82 37.68 13.68
N TYR A 266 -13.23 36.98 12.71
CA TYR A 266 -12.76 37.58 11.46
C TYR A 266 -13.41 36.90 10.24
N THR A 267 -13.56 37.65 9.15
CA THR A 267 -14.21 37.18 7.90
C THR A 267 -13.48 36.04 7.21
N TYR A 268 -12.16 35.95 7.36
CA TYR A 268 -11.36 34.85 6.82
C TYR A 268 -11.40 33.58 7.68
N GLN A 269 -11.99 33.63 8.88
CA GLN A 269 -12.14 32.45 9.73
C GLN A 269 -13.39 31.67 9.33
N VAL A 270 -13.19 30.58 8.58
CA VAL A 270 -14.26 29.65 8.22
C VAL A 270 -13.95 28.27 8.83
N PRO A 271 -14.29 28.02 10.12
CA PRO A 271 -13.93 26.76 10.78
C PRO A 271 -14.52 25.52 10.11
N THR A 272 -15.69 25.68 9.48
CA THR A 272 -16.44 24.62 8.79
C THR A 272 -16.14 24.56 7.29
N GLU A 273 -15.08 25.20 6.80
CA GLU A 273 -14.60 25.01 5.43
C GLU A 273 -14.25 23.53 5.20
N ASN A 274 -14.36 23.03 3.96
CA ASN A 274 -14.00 21.65 3.67
C ASN A 274 -12.49 21.43 3.87
N PRO A 275 -12.06 20.22 4.28
CA PRO A 275 -10.65 19.90 4.35
C PRO A 275 -10.03 19.97 2.95
N ILE A 276 -8.72 20.22 2.89
CA ILE A 276 -7.97 20.10 1.65
C ILE A 276 -7.90 18.61 1.31
N LEU A 277 -8.41 18.25 0.13
CA LEU A 277 -8.39 16.85 -0.31
C LEU A 277 -6.95 16.40 -0.61
N PRO A 278 -6.63 15.11 -0.39
CA PRO A 278 -5.31 14.58 -0.71
C PRO A 278 -4.99 14.72 -2.20
N THR A 279 -3.71 14.87 -2.54
CA THR A 279 -3.30 15.02 -3.94
C THR A 279 -3.14 13.68 -4.65
N THR A 280 -2.72 12.63 -3.92
CA THR A 280 -2.45 11.31 -4.49
C THR A 280 -3.69 10.41 -4.49
N THR A 281 -3.89 9.61 -5.54
CA THR A 281 -5.03 8.69 -5.64
C THR A 281 -5.00 7.62 -4.52
N SER A 282 -3.81 7.21 -4.08
CA SER A 282 -3.66 6.32 -2.92
C SER A 282 -4.18 6.94 -1.62
N GLU A 283 -3.87 8.20 -1.33
CA GLU A 283 -4.37 8.86 -0.12
C GLU A 283 -5.87 9.17 -0.22
N LYS A 284 -6.36 9.57 -1.40
CA LYS A 284 -7.80 9.73 -1.65
C LYS A 284 -8.57 8.44 -1.38
N ARG A 285 -8.06 7.29 -1.86
CA ARG A 285 -8.66 5.97 -1.56
C ARG A 285 -8.58 5.66 -0.07
N HIS A 286 -7.43 5.91 0.57
CA HIS A 286 -7.30 5.74 2.01
C HIS A 286 -8.35 6.57 2.78
N TRP A 287 -8.59 7.83 2.38
CA TRP A 287 -9.65 8.63 2.98
C TRP A 287 -11.03 8.02 2.74
N LEU A 288 -11.35 7.63 1.50
CA LEU A 288 -12.65 7.07 1.13
C LEU A 288 -12.95 5.75 1.86
N ASP A 289 -11.98 4.86 1.99
CA ASP A 289 -12.13 3.57 2.67
C ASP A 289 -12.41 3.73 4.17
N ASN A 290 -11.98 4.86 4.76
CA ASN A 290 -11.92 5.05 6.20
C ASN A 290 -12.84 6.16 6.73
N ILE A 291 -13.40 7.01 5.86
CA ILE A 291 -14.30 8.12 6.24
C ILE A 291 -15.58 7.62 6.93
N SER A 292 -16.05 6.42 6.56
CA SER A 292 -17.22 5.77 7.18
C SER A 292 -17.05 5.57 8.68
N TYR A 293 -15.84 5.21 9.14
CA TYR A 293 -15.56 5.10 10.57
C TYR A 293 -15.63 6.45 11.27
N PHE A 294 -15.09 7.51 10.66
CA PHE A 294 -15.18 8.86 11.23
C PHE A 294 -16.63 9.33 11.38
N LYS A 295 -17.44 9.07 10.36
CA LYS A 295 -18.87 9.35 10.34
C LYS A 295 -19.61 8.65 11.46
N GLU A 296 -19.33 7.36 11.72
CA GLU A 296 -19.93 6.65 12.85
C GLU A 296 -19.47 7.19 14.21
N ILE A 297 -18.22 7.66 14.35
CA ILE A 297 -17.78 8.38 15.56
C ILE A 297 -18.62 9.64 15.75
N ILE A 298 -18.72 10.50 14.73
CA ILE A 298 -19.47 11.76 14.80
C ILE A 298 -20.93 11.48 15.17
N LYS A 299 -21.57 10.53 14.48
CA LYS A 299 -22.94 10.09 14.77
C LYS A 299 -23.13 9.63 16.21
N THR A 300 -22.19 8.84 16.73
CA THR A 300 -22.23 8.38 18.12
C THR A 300 -22.16 9.56 19.11
N LYS A 301 -21.28 10.55 18.86
CA LYS A 301 -21.13 11.72 19.74
C LYS A 301 -22.32 12.67 19.68
N VAL A 302 -22.89 12.89 18.49
CA VAL A 302 -24.07 13.73 18.32
C VAL A 302 -25.30 13.14 19.03
N ASN A 303 -25.41 11.80 19.04
CA ASN A 303 -26.50 11.10 19.72
C ASN A 303 -26.32 11.01 21.25
N ASP A 304 -25.12 11.28 21.78
CA ASP A 304 -24.86 11.34 23.21
C ASP A 304 -25.35 12.68 23.79
N LYS A 305 -26.61 12.70 24.22
CA LYS A 305 -27.26 13.90 24.77
C LYS A 305 -26.56 14.44 26.01
N GLU A 306 -25.93 13.58 26.82
CA GLU A 306 -25.24 14.01 28.04
C GLU A 306 -23.93 14.72 27.68
N LEU A 307 -23.13 14.12 26.79
CA LEU A 307 -21.90 14.73 26.27
C LEU A 307 -22.19 16.11 25.66
N MET A 308 -23.16 16.18 24.75
CA MET A 308 -23.51 17.43 24.05
C MET A 308 -23.95 18.51 25.03
N LYS A 309 -24.74 18.15 26.04
CA LYS A 309 -25.15 19.05 27.13
C LYS A 309 -23.97 19.53 27.97
N ILE A 310 -23.06 18.64 28.37
CA ILE A 310 -21.88 19.01 29.17
C ILE A 310 -21.02 20.01 28.39
N LEU A 311 -20.72 19.70 27.13
CA LEU A 311 -19.88 20.54 26.26
C LEU A 311 -20.57 21.84 25.83
N ASN A 312 -21.89 21.96 26.00
CA ASN A 312 -22.71 23.07 25.50
C ASN A 312 -22.72 23.16 23.97
N PHE A 313 -22.75 22.01 23.30
CA PHE A 313 -22.91 21.91 21.85
C PHE A 313 -24.37 21.66 21.51
N LYS A 314 -24.86 22.26 20.42
CA LYS A 314 -26.22 22.01 19.92
C LYS A 314 -26.30 20.60 19.33
N ILE A 315 -27.43 19.91 19.49
CA ILE A 315 -27.71 18.67 18.76
C ILE A 315 -28.32 19.08 17.42
N ASP A 316 -27.68 18.74 16.32
CA ASP A 316 -28.02 19.25 14.98
C ASP A 316 -27.65 18.22 13.91
N SER A 317 -28.47 18.08 12.86
CA SER A 317 -28.17 17.19 11.73
C SER A 317 -27.04 17.70 10.85
N GLN A 318 -26.77 19.02 10.88
CA GLN A 318 -25.76 19.65 10.02
C GLN A 318 -24.35 19.03 10.13
N TYR A 319 -24.03 18.43 11.28
CA TYR A 319 -22.75 17.74 11.48
C TYR A 319 -22.65 16.50 10.59
N LEU A 320 -23.74 15.73 10.50
CA LEU A 320 -23.83 14.53 9.66
C LEU A 320 -23.95 14.90 8.19
N ASP A 321 -24.71 15.95 7.88
CA ASP A 321 -24.83 16.45 6.51
C ASP A 321 -23.47 16.92 5.99
N LYS A 322 -22.67 17.59 6.82
CA LYS A 322 -21.32 18.03 6.45
C LYS A 322 -20.37 16.87 6.16
N ILE A 323 -20.30 15.85 7.02
CA ILE A 323 -19.40 14.71 6.78
C ILE A 323 -19.84 13.90 5.55
N ASN A 324 -21.15 13.79 5.30
CA ASN A 324 -21.69 13.17 4.08
C ASN A 324 -21.29 13.95 2.82
N ASN A 325 -21.37 15.29 2.86
CA ASN A 325 -20.97 16.13 1.73
C ASN A 325 -19.47 15.99 1.43
N ILE A 326 -18.63 15.97 2.48
CA ILE A 326 -17.18 15.75 2.32
C ILE A 326 -16.90 14.35 1.75
N GLU A 327 -17.59 13.31 2.24
CA GLU A 327 -17.49 11.95 1.69
C GLU A 327 -17.82 11.90 0.19
N GLN A 328 -18.88 12.60 -0.24
CA GLN A 328 -19.22 12.69 -1.68
C GLN A 328 -18.18 13.48 -2.48
N GLU A 329 -17.62 14.54 -1.92
CA GLU A 329 -16.57 15.32 -2.58
C GLU A 329 -15.29 14.49 -2.77
N ILE A 330 -14.85 13.75 -1.73
CA ILE A 330 -13.73 12.80 -1.81
C ILE A 330 -14.00 11.76 -2.91
N LYS A 331 -15.22 11.21 -2.96
CA LYS A 331 -15.60 10.21 -3.95
C LYS A 331 -15.53 10.77 -5.39
N ASN A 332 -16.12 11.94 -5.62
CA ASN A 332 -16.12 12.58 -6.94
C ASN A 332 -14.70 12.94 -7.40
N ASP A 333 -13.88 13.47 -6.51
CA ASP A 333 -12.48 13.82 -6.79
C ASP A 333 -11.60 12.57 -7.03
N PHE A 334 -11.87 11.49 -6.30
CA PHE A 334 -11.24 10.19 -6.54
C PHE A 334 -11.64 9.59 -7.90
N ASP A 335 -12.94 9.57 -8.21
CA ASP A 335 -13.47 9.07 -9.47
C ASP A 335 -12.93 9.86 -10.66
N TYR A 336 -12.87 11.20 -10.56
CA TYR A 336 -12.24 12.06 -11.55
C TYR A 336 -10.76 11.71 -11.73
N ALA A 337 -10.00 11.61 -10.63
CA ALA A 337 -8.58 11.30 -10.69
C ALA A 337 -8.29 9.92 -11.31
N GLU A 338 -9.12 8.90 -11.06
CA GLU A 338 -8.96 7.58 -11.70
C GLU A 338 -9.20 7.64 -13.21
N ARG A 339 -10.20 8.40 -13.68
CA ARG A 339 -10.51 8.53 -15.10
C ARG A 339 -9.46 9.36 -15.85
N THR A 340 -9.01 10.46 -15.27
CA THR A 340 -8.04 11.37 -15.91
C THR A 340 -6.59 10.94 -15.73
N ALA A 341 -6.32 9.87 -14.99
CA ALA A 341 -4.99 9.33 -14.85
C ALA A 341 -4.42 8.90 -16.21
N VAL A 342 -3.22 9.39 -16.53
CA VAL A 342 -2.52 9.10 -17.78
C VAL A 342 -1.46 8.03 -17.53
N PRO A 343 -1.42 6.94 -18.34
CA PRO A 343 -0.35 5.96 -18.28
C PRO A 343 1.03 6.59 -18.49
N LEU A 344 2.00 6.20 -17.68
CA LEU A 344 3.39 6.65 -17.77
C LEU A 344 4.15 5.83 -18.80
N ASP A 345 4.90 6.53 -19.65
CA ASP A 345 5.71 5.92 -20.70
C ASP A 345 6.67 4.86 -20.16
N GLU A 346 7.35 5.13 -19.03
CA GLU A 346 8.28 4.17 -18.41
C GLU A 346 7.61 2.84 -18.03
N LYS A 347 6.37 2.89 -17.49
CA LYS A 347 5.62 1.69 -17.11
C LYS A 347 5.09 0.94 -18.33
N VAL A 348 4.68 1.67 -19.37
CA VAL A 348 4.26 1.08 -20.65
C VAL A 348 5.45 0.41 -21.36
N GLU A 349 6.62 1.05 -21.36
CA GLU A 349 7.85 0.48 -21.93
C GLU A 349 8.31 -0.75 -21.16
N LEU A 350 8.22 -0.73 -19.83
CA LEU A 350 8.52 -1.89 -19.00
C LEU A 350 7.67 -3.09 -19.42
N TYR A 351 6.35 -2.92 -19.58
CA TYR A 351 5.46 -3.96 -20.10
C TYR A 351 5.89 -4.47 -21.49
N PHE A 352 6.18 -3.56 -22.44
CA PHE A 352 6.63 -3.96 -23.77
C PHE A 352 7.96 -4.73 -23.76
N ASN A 353 8.90 -4.35 -22.90
CA ASN A 353 10.17 -5.05 -22.73
C ASN A 353 9.95 -6.46 -22.16
N THR A 354 9.04 -6.61 -21.20
CA THR A 354 8.64 -7.93 -20.68
C THR A 354 8.03 -8.81 -21.77
N VAL A 355 7.19 -8.26 -22.65
CA VAL A 355 6.65 -8.99 -23.82
C VAL A 355 7.79 -9.44 -24.74
N LYS A 356 8.70 -8.54 -25.10
CA LYS A 356 9.87 -8.84 -25.97
C LYS A 356 10.79 -9.90 -25.36
N GLN A 357 10.86 -9.99 -24.04
CA GLN A 357 11.70 -10.99 -23.38
C GLN A 357 11.03 -12.37 -23.31
N LEU A 358 9.74 -12.43 -22.95
CA LEU A 358 9.08 -13.70 -22.62
C LEU A 358 8.49 -14.45 -23.82
N LEU A 359 8.05 -13.74 -24.86
CA LEU A 359 7.31 -14.32 -25.98
C LEU A 359 8.21 -14.88 -27.09
N PRO A 360 9.27 -14.20 -27.57
CA PRO A 360 10.11 -14.72 -28.64
C PRO A 360 10.70 -16.12 -28.41
N PRO A 361 11.20 -16.50 -27.20
CA PRO A 361 11.65 -17.87 -26.95
C PRO A 361 10.56 -18.93 -27.16
N THR A 362 9.29 -18.55 -26.95
CA THR A 362 8.15 -19.43 -27.20
C THR A 362 7.94 -19.64 -28.69
N PHE A 363 8.03 -18.58 -29.50
CA PHE A 363 7.96 -18.70 -30.95
C PHE A 363 9.16 -19.46 -31.55
N GLU A 364 10.36 -19.26 -31.03
CA GLU A 364 11.54 -20.06 -31.39
C GLU A 364 11.31 -21.56 -31.15
N SER A 365 10.65 -21.91 -30.04
CA SER A 365 10.29 -23.32 -29.76
C SER A 365 9.28 -23.89 -30.75
N LEU A 366 8.40 -23.05 -31.33
CA LEU A 366 7.51 -23.46 -32.41
C LEU A 366 8.27 -23.70 -33.71
N GLU A 367 9.29 -22.91 -34.01
CA GLU A 367 10.11 -23.10 -35.21
C GLU A 367 10.82 -24.46 -35.23
N LEU A 368 11.13 -25.03 -34.05
CA LEU A 368 11.73 -26.37 -33.94
C LEU A 368 10.85 -27.47 -34.54
N ILE A 369 9.53 -27.27 -34.57
CA ILE A 369 8.54 -28.20 -35.14
C ILE A 369 8.02 -27.74 -36.51
N ASN A 370 8.61 -26.70 -37.11
CA ASN A 370 8.20 -26.24 -38.42
C ASN A 370 8.70 -27.18 -39.53
N ASN A 371 7.86 -27.36 -40.54
CA ASN A 371 8.19 -28.13 -41.73
C ASN A 371 8.87 -27.25 -42.78
N ASN A 372 10.13 -27.55 -43.07
CA ASN A 372 10.94 -26.79 -44.02
C ASN A 372 10.77 -27.26 -45.49
N SER A 373 9.92 -28.24 -45.75
CA SER A 373 9.62 -28.68 -47.12
C SER A 373 8.60 -27.75 -47.80
N LYS A 374 8.56 -27.77 -49.15
CA LYS A 374 7.60 -26.99 -49.94
C LYS A 374 6.18 -27.27 -49.44
N GLU A 375 5.46 -26.20 -49.15
CA GLU A 375 4.09 -26.28 -48.65
C GLU A 375 3.15 -26.92 -49.70
N PRO A 376 2.33 -27.91 -49.32
CA PRO A 376 1.35 -28.53 -50.22
C PRO A 376 0.15 -27.61 -50.49
N GLU A 377 -0.67 -27.97 -51.47
CA GLU A 377 -1.85 -27.18 -51.83
C GLU A 377 -2.87 -27.08 -50.68
N LYS A 378 -3.60 -25.96 -50.61
CA LYS A 378 -4.57 -25.67 -49.55
C LYS A 378 -5.66 -26.74 -49.39
N THR A 379 -6.01 -27.44 -50.48
CA THR A 379 -7.02 -28.52 -50.48
C THR A 379 -6.59 -29.74 -49.68
N GLU A 380 -5.28 -29.96 -49.51
CA GLU A 380 -4.70 -31.13 -48.84
C GLU A 380 -4.35 -30.89 -47.35
N THR A 381 -4.60 -29.68 -46.84
CA THR A 381 -4.23 -29.27 -45.49
C THR A 381 -5.41 -28.77 -44.66
N GLU A 382 -5.24 -28.81 -43.34
CA GLU A 382 -6.15 -28.21 -42.36
C GLU A 382 -5.41 -27.13 -41.60
N VAL A 383 -6.04 -25.96 -41.43
CA VAL A 383 -5.46 -24.78 -40.81
C VAL A 383 -6.02 -24.59 -39.41
N LEU A 384 -5.14 -24.40 -38.44
CA LEU A 384 -5.48 -24.03 -37.06
C LEU A 384 -4.76 -22.74 -36.70
N ASN A 385 -5.39 -21.90 -35.88
CA ASN A 385 -4.85 -20.60 -35.50
C ASN A 385 -4.53 -20.58 -34.00
N ILE A 386 -3.40 -19.98 -33.67
CA ILE A 386 -3.08 -19.51 -32.33
C ILE A 386 -3.04 -17.99 -32.42
N VAL A 387 -3.85 -17.34 -31.58
CA VAL A 387 -4.00 -15.88 -31.54
C VAL A 387 -3.58 -15.35 -30.17
N GLY A 388 -3.40 -14.04 -30.14
CA GLY A 388 -3.04 -13.26 -28.96
C GLY A 388 -4.04 -13.30 -27.79
N GLN A 389 -3.74 -12.51 -26.77
CA GLN A 389 -4.59 -12.32 -25.60
C GLN A 389 -4.70 -10.84 -25.23
N THR A 390 -5.79 -10.52 -24.53
CA THR A 390 -6.13 -9.15 -24.16
C THR A 390 -6.58 -9.15 -22.71
N ASN A 391 -6.37 -8.04 -22.00
CA ASN A 391 -6.82 -7.84 -20.64
C ASN A 391 -7.28 -6.39 -20.43
N LEU A 392 -8.32 -6.20 -19.64
CA LEU A 392 -8.66 -4.89 -19.07
C LEU A 392 -7.93 -4.77 -17.74
N THR A 393 -7.12 -3.72 -17.62
CA THR A 393 -6.35 -3.47 -16.39
C THR A 393 -6.65 -2.06 -15.90
N GLU A 394 -6.85 -1.90 -14.60
CA GLU A 394 -7.05 -0.58 -14.00
C GLU A 394 -5.88 0.35 -14.32
N LYS A 395 -6.17 1.58 -14.72
CA LYS A 395 -5.17 2.62 -15.05
C LYS A 395 -4.13 2.81 -13.96
N GLY A 396 -4.53 2.64 -12.71
CA GLY A 396 -3.67 2.78 -11.54
C GLY A 396 -2.36 2.00 -11.66
N SER A 397 -2.37 0.85 -12.36
CA SER A 397 -1.16 0.05 -12.60
C SER A 397 -0.10 0.70 -13.47
N PHE A 398 -0.48 1.62 -14.35
CA PHE A 398 0.42 2.33 -15.26
C PHE A 398 0.66 3.78 -14.83
N THR A 399 0.23 4.19 -13.65
CA THR A 399 0.38 5.58 -13.16
C THR A 399 1.17 5.60 -11.84
N ASP A 400 1.77 6.72 -11.46
CA ASP A 400 2.50 6.84 -10.18
C ASP A 400 1.57 7.03 -8.98
N ASN A 401 0.38 7.58 -9.22
CA ASN A 401 -0.55 7.95 -8.15
C ASN A 401 -1.57 6.86 -7.83
N GLY A 402 -1.75 5.87 -8.71
CA GLY A 402 -2.72 4.78 -8.54
C GLY A 402 -2.16 3.55 -7.82
N ILE A 403 -3.04 2.60 -7.51
CA ILE A 403 -2.63 1.32 -6.93
C ILE A 403 -1.99 0.46 -8.02
N ALA A 404 -0.68 0.25 -7.90
CA ALA A 404 0.03 -0.65 -8.78
C ALA A 404 -0.37 -2.10 -8.48
N HIS A 405 -0.95 -2.79 -9.46
CA HIS A 405 -1.11 -4.24 -9.36
C HIS A 405 0.27 -4.89 -9.44
N LEU A 406 0.58 -5.78 -8.49
CA LEU A 406 1.79 -6.57 -8.54
C LEU A 406 1.80 -7.35 -9.87
N ASN A 407 2.94 -7.34 -10.57
CA ASN A 407 3.12 -8.02 -11.85
C ASN A 407 2.28 -7.48 -13.02
N PHE A 408 1.81 -6.23 -12.98
CA PHE A 408 1.06 -5.62 -14.10
C PHE A 408 1.77 -5.79 -15.47
N HIS A 409 3.10 -5.74 -15.49
CA HIS A 409 3.93 -5.88 -16.68
C HIS A 409 4.09 -7.33 -17.19
N SER A 410 3.88 -8.35 -16.35
CA SER A 410 4.31 -9.73 -16.64
C SER A 410 3.16 -10.73 -16.65
N PHE A 411 2.04 -10.42 -15.98
CA PHE A 411 0.88 -11.30 -15.93
C PHE A 411 0.35 -11.68 -17.33
N LEU A 412 0.05 -10.70 -18.19
CA LEU A 412 -0.46 -10.97 -19.54
C LEU A 412 0.57 -11.69 -20.43
N PRO A 413 1.87 -11.30 -20.45
CA PRO A 413 2.92 -12.06 -21.14
C PRO A 413 3.06 -13.52 -20.68
N GLU A 414 3.11 -13.78 -19.38
CA GLU A 414 3.28 -15.12 -18.82
C GLU A 414 2.08 -16.02 -19.15
N THR A 415 0.86 -15.50 -18.97
CA THR A 415 -0.37 -16.21 -19.30
C THR A 415 -0.50 -16.47 -20.80
N THR A 416 -0.07 -15.53 -21.65
CA THR A 416 -0.03 -15.71 -23.11
C THR A 416 0.98 -16.79 -23.52
N ASN A 417 2.21 -16.74 -22.98
CA ASN A 417 3.23 -17.77 -23.19
C ASN A 417 2.70 -19.17 -22.85
N ARG A 418 2.09 -19.32 -21.67
CA ARG A 418 1.44 -20.57 -21.27
C ARG A 418 0.34 -20.98 -22.25
N ARG A 419 -0.55 -20.05 -22.63
CA ARG A 419 -1.67 -20.32 -23.55
C ARG A 419 -1.20 -20.81 -24.92
N ILE A 420 -0.11 -20.26 -25.46
CA ILE A 420 0.46 -20.72 -26.74
C ILE A 420 0.83 -22.21 -26.65
N LYS A 421 1.54 -22.60 -25.58
CA LYS A 421 1.97 -23.99 -25.36
C LYS A 421 0.79 -24.92 -25.10
N GLU A 422 -0.21 -24.47 -24.34
CA GLU A 422 -1.44 -25.21 -24.08
C GLU A 422 -2.26 -25.43 -25.36
N ASN A 423 -2.44 -24.38 -26.16
CA ASN A 423 -3.10 -24.46 -27.46
C ASN A 423 -2.37 -25.43 -28.39
N LEU A 424 -1.03 -25.34 -28.47
CA LEU A 424 -0.23 -26.28 -29.25
C LEU A 424 -0.46 -27.73 -28.81
N SER A 425 -0.42 -28.00 -27.50
CA SER A 425 -0.65 -29.34 -26.96
C SER A 425 -2.05 -29.87 -27.32
N SER A 426 -3.07 -29.01 -27.25
CA SER A 426 -4.46 -29.33 -27.59
C SER A 426 -4.61 -29.61 -29.08
N ILE A 427 -3.91 -28.87 -29.95
CA ILE A 427 -3.87 -29.12 -31.39
C ILE A 427 -3.31 -30.51 -31.68
N PHE A 428 -2.17 -30.88 -31.08
CA PHE A 428 -1.59 -32.21 -31.24
C PHE A 428 -2.52 -33.31 -30.72
N TYR A 429 -3.20 -33.07 -29.60
CA TYR A 429 -4.21 -33.97 -29.07
C TYR A 429 -5.35 -34.21 -30.05
N VAL A 430 -5.94 -33.16 -30.62
CA VAL A 430 -7.04 -33.25 -31.59
C VAL A 430 -6.59 -33.89 -32.91
N LYS A 431 -5.35 -33.66 -33.34
CA LYS A 431 -4.80 -34.25 -34.58
C LYS A 431 -4.33 -35.70 -34.44
N SER A 432 -4.16 -36.19 -33.22
CA SER A 432 -3.75 -37.59 -33.03
C SER A 432 -4.85 -38.53 -33.48
N ASN A 433 -4.49 -39.59 -34.19
CA ASN A 433 -5.43 -40.57 -34.76
C ASN A 433 -5.19 -42.00 -34.28
N GLU A 434 -4.12 -42.22 -33.52
CA GLU A 434 -3.81 -43.48 -32.86
C GLU A 434 -3.39 -43.16 -31.42
N HIS A 435 -3.95 -43.86 -30.44
CA HIS A 435 -3.80 -43.51 -29.03
C HIS A 435 -3.51 -44.74 -28.19
N TYR A 436 -2.49 -44.62 -27.35
CA TYR A 436 -2.12 -45.60 -26.34
C TYR A 436 -2.07 -44.91 -24.97
N TYR A 437 -2.56 -45.59 -23.96
CA TYR A 437 -2.48 -45.16 -22.56
C TYR A 437 -1.61 -46.14 -21.79
N VAL A 438 -0.46 -45.73 -21.28
CA VAL A 438 0.58 -46.62 -20.74
C VAL A 438 1.08 -46.14 -19.38
N THR A 439 1.74 -47.01 -18.61
CA THR A 439 2.37 -46.60 -17.34
C THR A 439 3.63 -45.76 -17.57
N GLN A 440 4.19 -45.17 -16.52
CA GLN A 440 5.40 -44.34 -16.60
C GLN A 440 6.61 -45.18 -17.05
N GLU A 441 6.71 -46.43 -16.59
CA GLU A 441 7.78 -47.38 -16.89
C GLU A 441 7.79 -47.85 -18.34
N ASP A 442 6.61 -47.89 -18.95
CA ASP A 442 6.41 -48.40 -20.31
C ASP A 442 6.33 -47.27 -21.36
N ALA A 443 6.19 -46.02 -20.94
CA ALA A 443 6.02 -44.86 -21.84
C ALA A 443 7.07 -44.76 -22.94
N PHE A 444 8.36 -44.89 -22.60
CA PHE A 444 9.44 -44.83 -23.60
C PHE A 444 9.69 -46.18 -24.27
N LYS A 445 9.54 -47.30 -23.56
CA LYS A 445 9.63 -48.65 -24.15
C LYS A 445 8.59 -48.88 -25.24
N SER A 446 7.42 -48.26 -25.09
CA SER A 446 6.36 -48.22 -26.08
C SER A 446 6.83 -47.71 -27.45
N LEU A 447 7.77 -46.76 -27.48
CA LEU A 447 8.35 -46.23 -28.71
C LEU A 447 9.15 -47.30 -29.48
N ASP A 448 9.77 -48.27 -28.79
CA ASP A 448 10.52 -49.37 -29.43
C ASP A 448 9.61 -50.30 -30.25
N ASN A 449 8.35 -50.43 -29.83
CA ASN A 449 7.35 -51.26 -30.51
C ASN A 449 6.74 -50.58 -31.73
N LEU A 450 6.72 -49.23 -31.76
CA LEU A 450 6.35 -48.48 -32.95
C LEU A 450 7.32 -48.69 -34.13
N LYS A 451 8.52 -49.26 -33.91
CA LYS A 451 9.55 -49.48 -34.95
C LYS A 451 9.90 -48.21 -35.73
N ILE A 452 9.95 -47.09 -35.02
CA ILE A 452 10.28 -45.78 -35.55
C ILE A 452 11.78 -45.66 -35.83
N LYS A 453 12.13 -44.78 -36.77
CA LYS A 453 13.50 -44.56 -37.25
C LYS A 453 13.91 -43.11 -37.10
N SER A 454 15.12 -42.85 -36.64
CA SER A 454 15.68 -41.52 -36.35
C SER A 454 15.75 -40.58 -37.56
N ASP A 455 16.00 -41.12 -38.75
CA ASP A 455 16.03 -40.37 -40.01
C ASP A 455 14.63 -39.89 -40.41
N LYS A 456 13.58 -40.65 -40.11
CA LYS A 456 12.20 -40.40 -40.58
C LYS A 456 11.25 -39.81 -39.55
N HIS A 457 11.44 -40.10 -38.26
CA HIS A 457 10.47 -39.79 -37.20
C HIS A 457 11.03 -38.79 -36.20
N ILE A 458 10.12 -38.15 -35.47
CA ILE A 458 10.40 -37.21 -34.41
C ILE A 458 9.39 -37.39 -33.27
N ILE A 459 9.80 -37.08 -32.05
CA ILE A 459 8.97 -37.15 -30.86
C ILE A 459 8.69 -35.72 -30.38
N ILE A 460 7.42 -35.37 -30.22
CA ILE A 460 6.98 -34.11 -29.60
C ILE A 460 6.39 -34.46 -28.24
N LEU A 461 6.95 -33.89 -27.18
CA LEU A 461 6.64 -34.28 -25.82
C LEU A 461 5.98 -33.12 -25.06
N PHE A 462 4.87 -33.40 -24.39
CA PHE A 462 4.16 -32.46 -23.54
C PHE A 462 4.06 -33.00 -22.10
N GLY A 463 4.31 -32.14 -21.11
CA GLY A 463 3.93 -32.38 -19.71
C GLY A 463 4.93 -33.13 -18.81
N ILE A 464 6.16 -33.40 -19.25
CA ILE A 464 7.22 -33.90 -18.35
C ILE A 464 7.93 -32.71 -17.70
N MET A 465 7.62 -32.42 -16.44
CA MET A 465 8.28 -31.32 -15.71
C MET A 465 9.68 -31.70 -15.22
N ASN A 466 9.92 -32.98 -14.94
CA ASN A 466 11.18 -33.48 -14.39
C ASN A 466 11.67 -34.68 -15.21
N PHE A 467 12.53 -34.43 -16.19
CA PHE A 467 13.17 -35.48 -16.99
C PHE A 467 14.10 -36.36 -16.16
N SER A 468 14.71 -35.83 -15.09
CA SER A 468 15.63 -36.58 -14.23
C SER A 468 14.97 -37.78 -13.58
N TYR A 469 13.66 -37.74 -13.30
CA TYR A 469 12.93 -38.91 -12.79
C TYR A 469 12.96 -40.08 -13.79
N TYR A 470 12.71 -39.81 -15.07
CA TYR A 470 12.71 -40.84 -16.11
C TYR A 470 14.13 -41.38 -16.40
N ILE A 471 15.13 -40.50 -16.35
CA ILE A 471 16.52 -40.86 -16.63
C ILE A 471 17.16 -41.60 -15.44
N ASN A 472 17.04 -41.05 -14.23
CA ASN A 472 17.79 -41.51 -13.07
C ASN A 472 17.02 -42.53 -12.22
N ASN A 473 15.71 -42.35 -12.03
CA ASN A 473 14.92 -43.23 -11.16
C ASN A 473 14.36 -44.44 -11.93
N LEU A 474 13.81 -44.20 -13.13
CA LEU A 474 13.30 -45.28 -13.99
C LEU A 474 14.39 -45.93 -14.85
N ASN A 475 15.61 -45.36 -14.86
CA ASN A 475 16.79 -45.85 -15.57
C ASN A 475 16.51 -46.21 -17.04
N ILE A 476 15.78 -45.33 -17.75
CA ILE A 476 15.38 -45.57 -19.14
C ILE A 476 16.60 -45.44 -20.05
N GLN A 477 17.12 -46.58 -20.51
CA GLN A 477 18.29 -46.63 -21.38
C GLN A 477 18.09 -45.88 -22.70
N GLY A 478 19.07 -45.03 -23.04
CA GLY A 478 19.09 -44.24 -24.27
C GLY A 478 18.19 -43.00 -24.25
N LEU A 479 17.63 -42.62 -23.10
CA LEU A 479 16.87 -41.38 -22.94
C LEU A 479 17.75 -40.22 -22.49
N SER A 480 17.57 -39.07 -23.13
CA SER A 480 18.05 -37.76 -22.70
C SER A 480 16.93 -36.73 -22.89
N GLU A 481 17.14 -35.49 -22.44
CA GLU A 481 16.16 -34.40 -22.64
C GLU A 481 15.88 -34.07 -24.11
N LYS A 482 16.82 -34.38 -25.01
CA LYS A 482 16.75 -33.99 -26.44
C LYS A 482 16.59 -35.19 -27.38
N ASP A 483 16.65 -36.41 -26.87
CA ASP A 483 16.78 -37.61 -27.68
C ASP A 483 16.34 -38.87 -26.95
N TYR A 484 15.77 -39.83 -27.68
CA TYR A 484 15.58 -41.21 -27.25
C TYR A 484 16.12 -42.17 -28.31
N LYS A 485 17.21 -42.88 -27.99
CA LYS A 485 17.88 -43.87 -28.87
C LYS A 485 18.18 -43.33 -30.29
N GLY A 486 18.63 -42.08 -30.39
CA GLY A 486 18.92 -41.36 -31.62
C GLY A 486 17.71 -40.68 -32.28
N ILE A 487 16.52 -40.78 -31.69
CA ILE A 487 15.31 -40.09 -32.16
C ILE A 487 15.15 -38.77 -31.41
N LYS A 488 15.23 -37.66 -32.17
CA LYS A 488 15.07 -36.30 -31.64
C LYS A 488 13.75 -36.14 -30.88
N ILE A 489 13.86 -35.56 -29.68
CA ILE A 489 12.74 -35.10 -28.84
C ILE A 489 12.69 -33.58 -28.89
N ILE A 490 11.49 -33.04 -29.08
CA ILE A 490 11.19 -31.63 -28.82
C ILE A 490 10.22 -31.59 -27.64
N HIS A 491 10.66 -30.94 -26.57
CA HIS A 491 9.97 -30.95 -25.30
C HIS A 491 9.31 -29.60 -24.98
N PHE A 492 8.02 -29.65 -24.66
CA PHE A 492 7.24 -28.56 -24.12
C PHE A 492 6.82 -28.91 -22.67
N PRO A 493 7.37 -28.25 -21.64
CA PRO A 493 7.07 -28.54 -20.23
C PRO A 493 5.74 -27.91 -19.82
N VAL A 494 4.67 -28.20 -20.56
CA VAL A 494 3.29 -27.75 -20.30
C VAL A 494 2.35 -28.89 -20.65
N SER A 495 1.29 -29.06 -19.87
CA SER A 495 0.23 -30.03 -20.13
C SER A 495 -1.13 -29.44 -19.82
N VAL A 496 -2.07 -29.63 -20.74
CA VAL A 496 -3.50 -29.41 -20.49
C VAL A 496 -4.11 -30.71 -19.98
N ARG A 497 -5.08 -30.64 -19.06
CA ARG A 497 -5.72 -31.79 -18.40
C ARG A 497 -6.02 -32.97 -19.34
N ASN A 498 -6.57 -32.71 -20.54
CA ASN A 498 -6.94 -33.76 -21.49
C ASN A 498 -5.73 -34.38 -22.21
N VAL A 499 -4.70 -33.58 -22.48
CA VAL A 499 -3.45 -34.03 -23.09
C VAL A 499 -2.65 -34.85 -22.09
N GLY A 500 -2.66 -34.44 -20.81
CA GLY A 500 -1.83 -35.05 -19.77
C GLY A 500 -0.35 -35.05 -20.15
N THR A 501 0.42 -35.92 -19.53
CA THR A 501 1.79 -36.18 -19.99
C THR A 501 1.74 -37.09 -21.20
N SER A 502 2.17 -36.61 -22.36
CA SER A 502 2.02 -37.33 -23.63
C SER A 502 3.23 -37.21 -24.54
N LEU A 503 3.57 -38.31 -25.21
CA LEU A 503 4.51 -38.37 -26.31
C LEU A 503 3.74 -38.48 -27.62
N PHE A 504 4.00 -37.58 -28.55
CA PHE A 504 3.44 -37.59 -29.89
C PHE A 504 4.51 -37.98 -30.90
N VAL A 505 4.23 -38.97 -31.74
CA VAL A 505 5.17 -39.48 -32.72
C VAL A 505 4.61 -39.30 -34.12
N LEU A 506 5.41 -38.73 -35.00
CA LEU A 506 5.08 -38.51 -36.41
C LEU A 506 6.32 -38.57 -37.31
N LYS A 507 6.09 -38.70 -38.62
CA LYS A 507 7.15 -38.55 -39.61
C LYS A 507 7.51 -37.07 -39.75
N LYS A 508 8.80 -36.75 -39.86
CA LYS A 508 9.32 -35.38 -40.02
C LYS A 508 8.66 -34.62 -41.18
N LYS A 509 8.37 -35.30 -42.30
CA LYS A 509 7.67 -34.73 -43.46
C LYS A 509 6.22 -34.28 -43.19
N HIS A 510 5.63 -34.70 -42.07
CA HIS A 510 4.27 -34.35 -41.65
C HIS A 510 4.25 -33.39 -40.46
N LEU A 511 5.40 -32.82 -40.08
CA LEU A 511 5.43 -31.65 -39.20
C LEU A 511 4.54 -30.53 -39.78
N PRO A 512 3.96 -29.68 -38.92
CA PRO A 512 3.14 -28.57 -39.39
C PRO A 512 3.95 -27.53 -40.14
N TRP A 513 3.34 -26.90 -41.13
CA TRP A 513 3.83 -25.63 -41.67
C TRP A 513 3.32 -24.50 -40.79
N ILE A 514 4.24 -23.72 -40.23
CA ILE A 514 3.95 -22.64 -39.29
C ILE A 514 4.17 -21.31 -40.01
N GLY A 515 3.12 -20.48 -40.01
CA GLY A 515 3.14 -19.14 -40.59
C GLY A 515 2.86 -18.08 -39.52
N PHE A 516 3.70 -17.04 -39.48
CA PHE A 516 3.48 -15.83 -38.69
C PHE A 516 2.90 -14.78 -39.64
N ASN A 517 1.61 -14.47 -39.48
CA ASN A 517 0.88 -13.65 -40.42
C ASN A 517 0.75 -12.22 -39.92
N GLU A 518 0.73 -11.27 -40.85
CA GLU A 518 0.44 -9.86 -40.56
C GLU A 518 -0.97 -9.68 -39.99
N ILE A 519 -1.11 -8.62 -39.20
CA ILE A 519 -2.39 -8.14 -38.68
C ILE A 519 -2.93 -7.07 -39.63
N PRO A 520 -4.23 -7.05 -39.95
CA PRO A 520 -4.80 -6.01 -40.81
C PRO A 520 -4.62 -4.60 -40.24
N ASP A 521 -4.33 -3.62 -41.10
CA ASP A 521 -4.07 -2.22 -40.69
C ASP A 521 -5.24 -1.60 -39.91
N GLU A 522 -6.49 -1.92 -40.27
CA GLU A 522 -7.68 -1.49 -39.52
C GLU A 522 -7.63 -1.93 -38.05
N HIS A 523 -7.12 -3.14 -37.79
CA HIS A 523 -6.96 -3.68 -36.44
C HIS A 523 -5.70 -3.15 -35.75
N ILE A 524 -4.66 -2.79 -36.50
CA ILE A 524 -3.49 -2.11 -35.94
C ILE A 524 -3.88 -0.72 -35.43
N ASN A 525 -4.67 0.02 -36.22
CA ASN A 525 -5.10 1.38 -35.88
C ASN A 525 -6.11 1.41 -34.74
N LEU A 526 -7.17 0.59 -34.78
CA LEU A 526 -8.22 0.58 -33.74
C LEU A 526 -7.65 0.27 -32.34
N TYR A 527 -6.69 -0.64 -32.26
CA TYR A 527 -6.09 -1.09 -31.00
C TYR A 527 -4.73 -0.44 -30.70
N GLU A 528 -4.30 0.53 -31.51
CA GLU A 528 -3.01 1.25 -31.35
C GLU A 528 -1.82 0.28 -31.21
N LEU A 529 -1.76 -0.75 -32.06
CA LEU A 529 -0.80 -1.83 -31.94
C LEU A 529 0.63 -1.38 -32.29
N LYS A 530 1.57 -1.61 -31.37
CA LYS A 530 3.01 -1.41 -31.57
C LYS A 530 3.69 -2.71 -31.97
N LEU A 531 4.38 -2.73 -33.11
CA LEU A 531 5.19 -3.88 -33.52
C LEU A 531 6.39 -4.03 -32.58
N LEU A 532 6.51 -5.20 -31.94
CA LEU A 532 7.59 -5.52 -31.01
C LEU A 532 8.61 -6.49 -31.58
N ASN A 533 8.21 -7.36 -32.52
CA ASN A 533 9.10 -8.29 -33.21
C ASN A 533 8.60 -8.56 -34.64
N ASP A 534 9.40 -8.17 -35.63
CA ASP A 534 9.06 -8.30 -37.06
C ASP A 534 9.07 -9.75 -37.54
N LYS A 535 9.99 -10.59 -37.06
CA LYS A 535 10.08 -12.01 -37.45
C LYS A 535 8.80 -12.78 -37.12
N TYR A 536 8.24 -12.53 -35.94
CA TYR A 536 7.05 -13.24 -35.44
C TYR A 536 5.75 -12.48 -35.64
N LYS A 537 5.81 -11.28 -36.24
CA LYS A 537 4.66 -10.37 -36.37
C LYS A 537 3.92 -10.21 -35.04
N LEU A 538 4.73 -9.97 -33.99
CA LEU A 538 4.27 -9.81 -32.62
C LEU A 538 4.05 -8.34 -32.34
N TYR A 539 2.81 -8.00 -32.03
CA TYR A 539 2.37 -6.66 -31.68
C TYR A 539 1.92 -6.62 -30.22
N SER A 540 1.98 -5.45 -29.60
CA SER A 540 1.43 -5.22 -28.28
C SER A 540 0.83 -3.83 -28.16
N THR A 541 -0.05 -3.62 -27.18
CA THR A 541 -0.69 -2.32 -26.92
C THR A 541 -0.95 -2.13 -25.43
N VAL A 542 -0.90 -0.87 -25.01
CA VAL A 542 -1.48 -0.36 -23.77
C VAL A 542 -2.24 0.90 -24.18
N SER A 543 -3.54 0.79 -24.38
CA SER A 543 -4.39 1.91 -24.85
C SER A 543 -5.27 2.42 -23.71
N ASP A 544 -5.26 3.73 -23.50
CA ASP A 544 -6.11 4.38 -22.50
C ASP A 544 -7.56 4.43 -23.00
N LEU A 545 -8.45 3.72 -22.30
CA LEU A 545 -9.85 3.65 -22.69
C LEU A 545 -10.64 4.92 -22.39
N ASN A 546 -10.14 5.87 -21.60
CA ASN A 546 -10.77 7.18 -21.42
C ASN A 546 -10.60 8.05 -22.68
N THR A 547 -9.44 7.97 -23.33
CA THR A 547 -9.12 8.79 -24.51
C THR A 547 -9.49 8.10 -25.82
N ASN A 548 -9.45 6.76 -25.88
CA ASN A 548 -9.82 5.99 -27.07
C ASN A 548 -11.30 5.55 -27.05
N ASN A 549 -12.17 6.46 -27.48
CA ASN A 549 -13.62 6.24 -27.52
C ASN A 549 -14.04 5.09 -28.46
N GLU A 550 -13.39 4.98 -29.63
CA GLU A 550 -13.73 3.96 -30.64
C GLU A 550 -13.47 2.55 -30.11
N LEU A 551 -12.30 2.34 -29.49
CA LEU A 551 -11.94 1.08 -28.85
C LEU A 551 -12.88 0.76 -27.68
N ARG A 552 -13.21 1.75 -26.85
CA ARG A 552 -14.15 1.59 -25.73
C ARG A 552 -15.51 1.12 -26.22
N GLU A 553 -16.06 1.73 -27.28
CA GLU A 553 -17.33 1.29 -27.88
C GLU A 553 -17.25 -0.12 -28.48
N ALA A 554 -16.13 -0.47 -29.12
CA ALA A 554 -15.92 -1.81 -29.66
C ALA A 554 -15.98 -2.87 -28.55
N ILE A 555 -15.31 -2.63 -27.42
CA ILE A 555 -15.30 -3.54 -26.25
C ILE A 555 -16.72 -3.70 -25.68
N ILE A 556 -17.48 -2.60 -25.54
CA ILE A 556 -18.86 -2.64 -25.04
C ILE A 556 -19.76 -3.48 -25.96
N LYS A 557 -19.61 -3.34 -27.29
CA LYS A 557 -20.37 -4.11 -28.29
C LYS A 557 -20.08 -5.62 -28.22
N GLU A 558 -18.88 -6.02 -27.83
CA GLU A 558 -18.52 -7.43 -27.62
C GLU A 558 -19.19 -8.06 -26.39
N GLY A 559 -19.91 -7.27 -25.57
CA GLY A 559 -20.62 -7.77 -24.38
C GLY A 559 -19.70 -8.09 -23.20
N LYS A 560 -18.44 -7.68 -23.26
CA LYS A 560 -17.52 -7.69 -22.13
C LYS A 560 -17.87 -6.48 -21.25
N ASP A 561 -18.27 -6.75 -20.01
CA ASP A 561 -18.25 -5.76 -18.92
C ASP A 561 -19.23 -4.57 -19.02
N LYS A 562 -20.53 -4.85 -19.21
CA LYS A 562 -21.60 -3.83 -19.30
C LYS A 562 -21.72 -2.90 -18.07
N ASP A 563 -21.29 -3.35 -16.89
CA ASP A 563 -21.42 -2.61 -15.63
C ASP A 563 -20.10 -1.95 -15.18
N THR A 564 -19.03 -2.06 -15.99
CA THR A 564 -17.71 -1.53 -15.66
C THR A 564 -17.51 -0.14 -16.25
N ASP A 565 -17.03 0.79 -15.43
CA ASP A 565 -16.61 2.12 -15.88
C ASP A 565 -15.27 2.03 -16.64
N LEU A 566 -15.34 1.74 -17.94
CA LEU A 566 -14.16 1.53 -18.80
C LEU A 566 -13.25 2.76 -18.88
N GLU A 567 -13.72 3.97 -18.55
CA GLU A 567 -12.88 5.18 -18.51
C GLU A 567 -11.77 5.09 -17.44
N LYS A 568 -11.88 4.14 -16.50
CA LYS A 568 -10.88 3.88 -15.46
C LYS A 568 -9.85 2.80 -15.84
N TYR A 569 -9.91 2.27 -17.06
CA TYR A 569 -9.11 1.12 -17.49
C TYR A 569 -8.19 1.45 -18.66
N VAL A 570 -7.13 0.66 -18.78
CA VAL A 570 -6.34 0.51 -20.00
C VAL A 570 -6.63 -0.84 -20.64
N TYR A 571 -6.68 -0.84 -21.96
CA TYR A 571 -6.68 -2.05 -22.75
C TYR A 571 -5.24 -2.51 -22.95
N GLN A 572 -4.89 -3.66 -22.36
CA GLN A 572 -3.64 -4.35 -22.64
C GLN A 572 -3.87 -5.44 -23.66
N GLY A 573 -3.04 -5.52 -24.69
CA GLY A 573 -3.17 -6.55 -25.71
C GLY A 573 -1.83 -7.04 -26.20
N ILE A 574 -1.67 -8.36 -26.26
CA ILE A 574 -0.59 -9.02 -27.02
C ILE A 574 -1.24 -9.63 -28.25
N ASN A 575 -0.85 -9.17 -29.43
CA ASN A 575 -1.51 -9.50 -30.69
C ASN A 575 -0.54 -10.17 -31.66
N PHE A 576 -0.93 -11.34 -32.15
CA PHE A 576 -0.22 -12.08 -33.22
C PHE A 576 -1.18 -13.08 -33.86
N ARG A 577 -0.86 -13.52 -35.08
CA ARG A 577 -1.63 -14.55 -35.80
C ARG A 577 -0.72 -15.66 -36.31
N THR A 578 -0.59 -16.72 -35.54
CA THR A 578 0.17 -17.91 -35.92
C THR A 578 -0.76 -18.96 -36.52
N THR A 579 -0.51 -19.35 -37.77
CA THR A 579 -1.22 -20.46 -38.44
C THR A 579 -0.38 -21.72 -38.38
N LEU A 580 -0.99 -22.84 -37.97
CA LEU A 580 -0.41 -24.18 -38.09
C LEU A 580 -1.20 -24.95 -39.14
N ARG A 581 -0.52 -25.42 -40.19
CA ARG A 581 -1.13 -26.21 -41.26
C ARG A 581 -0.65 -27.64 -41.18
N PHE A 582 -1.59 -28.58 -41.09
CA PHE A 582 -1.31 -30.01 -41.06
C PHE A 582 -1.81 -30.69 -42.32
N SER A 583 -1.08 -31.69 -42.82
CA SER A 583 -1.57 -32.55 -43.90
C SER A 583 -2.79 -33.37 -43.43
N LYS A 584 -3.82 -33.47 -44.27
CA LYS A 584 -4.98 -34.35 -44.00
C LYS A 584 -4.61 -35.84 -43.96
N LYS A 585 -3.46 -36.22 -44.54
CA LYS A 585 -2.91 -37.59 -44.53
C LYS A 585 -1.98 -37.84 -43.33
N LEU A 586 -2.00 -36.96 -42.32
CA LEU A 586 -1.17 -37.09 -41.12
C LEU A 586 -1.46 -38.39 -40.38
N LYS A 587 -0.43 -39.20 -40.13
CA LYS A 587 -0.44 -40.22 -39.08
C LYS A 587 0.27 -39.67 -37.85
N LEU A 588 -0.43 -39.57 -36.74
CA LEU A 588 0.08 -39.03 -35.48
C LEU A 588 -0.32 -39.97 -34.35
N VAL A 589 0.67 -40.64 -33.78
CA VAL A 589 0.49 -41.59 -32.68
C VAL A 589 0.71 -40.85 -31.36
N ARG A 590 -0.24 -40.97 -30.43
CA ARG A 590 -0.14 -40.44 -29.07
C ARG A 590 0.08 -41.58 -28.08
N ILE A 591 1.11 -41.46 -27.26
CA ILE A 591 1.33 -42.30 -26.08
C ILE A 591 1.12 -41.41 -24.86
N GLN A 592 -0.01 -41.57 -24.19
CA GLN A 592 -0.35 -40.82 -22.98
C GLN A 592 0.07 -41.62 -21.75
N ILE A 593 0.76 -40.96 -20.84
CA ILE A 593 1.29 -41.56 -19.62
C ILE A 593 0.24 -41.49 -18.51
N LYS A 594 0.07 -42.60 -17.80
CA LYS A 594 -0.83 -42.71 -16.67
C LYS A 594 -0.44 -41.77 -15.53
N GLY A 595 -1.39 -40.93 -15.12
CA GLY A 595 -1.24 -40.07 -13.95
C GLY A 595 -1.36 -40.89 -12.66
N TYR A 596 -0.63 -40.48 -11.61
CA TYR A 596 -0.64 -41.16 -10.29
C TYR A 596 -2.04 -41.31 -9.67
N PHE A 597 -2.97 -40.41 -10.00
CA PHE A 597 -4.34 -40.38 -9.46
C PHE A 597 -5.40 -40.91 -10.43
N ASP A 598 -5.02 -41.46 -11.59
CA ASP A 598 -5.98 -42.02 -12.55
C ASP A 598 -6.22 -43.52 -12.28
N ASN A 599 -7.23 -43.81 -11.46
CA ASN A 599 -7.55 -45.18 -11.04
C ASN A 599 -8.60 -45.88 -11.93
N GLY A 600 -9.17 -45.18 -12.93
CA GLY A 600 -10.35 -45.66 -13.66
C GLY A 600 -10.09 -46.13 -15.10
N ARG A 601 -8.95 -45.79 -15.72
CA ARG A 601 -8.67 -46.14 -17.12
C ARG A 601 -7.80 -47.40 -17.24
N THR A 602 -8.22 -48.32 -18.10
CA THR A 602 -7.43 -49.49 -18.48
C THR A 602 -6.19 -49.07 -19.26
N VAL A 603 -5.04 -49.59 -18.84
CA VAL A 603 -3.73 -49.32 -19.43
C VAL A 603 -3.46 -50.33 -20.53
N ASN A 604 -2.94 -49.87 -21.67
CA ASN A 604 -2.43 -50.71 -22.74
C ASN A 604 -1.14 -51.42 -22.30
N SER A 605 -1.03 -52.68 -22.66
CA SER A 605 0.21 -53.46 -22.58
C SER A 605 1.15 -53.11 -23.74
N LEU A 606 2.45 -53.38 -23.59
CA LEU A 606 3.42 -53.17 -24.68
C LEU A 606 3.06 -53.95 -25.95
N SER A 607 2.40 -55.11 -25.84
CA SER A 607 1.93 -55.91 -26.99
C SER A 607 0.80 -55.26 -27.78
N ASP A 608 0.04 -54.34 -27.18
CA ASP A 608 -1.07 -53.66 -27.86
C ASP A 608 -0.56 -52.60 -28.86
N ILE A 609 0.72 -52.24 -28.77
CA ILE A 609 1.33 -51.13 -29.50
C ILE A 609 1.72 -51.59 -30.90
N LYS A 610 1.02 -51.05 -31.90
CA LYS A 610 1.21 -51.39 -33.31
C LYS A 610 2.37 -50.61 -33.93
N LYS A 611 3.00 -51.20 -34.96
CA LYS A 611 4.06 -50.55 -35.72
C LYS A 611 3.54 -49.29 -36.44
N PHE A 612 4.41 -48.27 -36.55
CA PHE A 612 4.08 -46.97 -37.15
C PHE A 612 3.80 -47.04 -38.65
#